data_AF-A0L6B1-F1
#
_entry.id   AF-A0L6B1-F1
#
_cell.length_a   1.000
_cell.length_b   1.000
_cell.length_c   1.000
_cell.angle_alpha   90.00
_cell.angle_beta   90.00
_cell.angle_gamma   90.00
#
_symmetry.space_group_name_H-M   'P 1'
#
loop_
_entity.id
_entity.type
_entity.pdbx_description
1 polymer ?
#
loop_
_entity_poly.entity_id
_entity_poly.type
_entity_poly.pdbx_seq_one_letter_code
_entity_poly.pdbx_strand_id
1 'polypeptide(L)'
;MKPNFFTLFIPFILINFAQNAQAAPCATPPPPTILIQELQAKPLNIKRIPRSALIRMAGMPYVRGLTKVSKFFKSTFKFGLQRADDGTLCLYVKSLNLALGYQDTEIFMDNSYPVGSCEFRVIKLHELKHVRIYNDSLLREVGPLKRTIQHTLSSLTLRSNDRGLERSKQQLERKVGDLVKRAYRQLDHQASQENKRIDTISAYRREQQRCSQW
;
A
#
# COMPACT_ATOMS: atom_id res chain seq x y z
N MET A 1 46.93 -83.43 -10.49
CA MET A 1 45.75 -82.57 -10.28
C MET A 1 46.08 -81.55 -9.19
N LYS A 2 46.19 -80.28 -9.55
CA LYS A 2 46.38 -79.15 -8.61
C LYS A 2 45.24 -78.14 -8.87
N PRO A 3 44.52 -77.64 -7.86
CA PRO A 3 43.52 -76.61 -8.07
C PRO A 3 44.18 -75.22 -8.00
N ASN A 4 43.84 -74.36 -8.96
CA ASN A 4 44.20 -72.93 -8.97
C ASN A 4 43.14 -72.15 -8.19
N PHE A 5 43.53 -71.48 -7.10
CA PHE A 5 42.70 -70.50 -6.40
C PHE A 5 42.92 -69.12 -7.02
N PHE A 6 41.87 -68.57 -7.65
CA PHE A 6 41.82 -67.18 -8.10
C PHE A 6 41.25 -66.32 -6.96
N THR A 7 42.06 -65.46 -6.37
CA THR A 7 41.63 -64.50 -5.34
C THR A 7 41.17 -63.22 -6.03
N LEU A 8 39.86 -62.96 -6.02
CA LEU A 8 39.27 -61.71 -6.51
C LEU A 8 39.46 -60.60 -5.46
N PHE A 9 40.27 -59.58 -5.76
CA PHE A 9 40.34 -58.35 -4.97
C PHE A 9 39.22 -57.40 -5.41
N ILE A 10 38.24 -57.17 -4.55
CA ILE A 10 37.20 -56.14 -4.74
C ILE A 10 37.71 -54.85 -4.08
N PRO A 11 37.98 -53.76 -4.82
CA PRO A 11 38.34 -52.49 -4.22
C PRO A 11 37.11 -51.87 -3.56
N PHE A 12 37.18 -51.70 -2.23
CA PHE A 12 36.22 -50.92 -1.46
C PHE A 12 36.38 -49.43 -1.83
N ILE A 13 35.50 -48.93 -2.70
CA ILE A 13 35.40 -47.49 -2.98
C ILE A 13 34.70 -46.84 -1.79
N LEU A 14 35.47 -46.15 -0.96
CA LEU A 14 34.96 -45.28 0.10
C LEU A 14 34.31 -44.04 -0.55
N ILE A 15 32.99 -44.07 -0.70
CA ILE A 15 32.19 -42.90 -1.07
C ILE A 15 32.19 -41.95 0.13
N ASN A 16 33.06 -40.94 0.11
CA ASN A 16 33.00 -39.83 1.05
C ASN A 16 31.73 -39.02 0.78
N PHE A 17 30.69 -39.24 1.58
CA PHE A 17 29.55 -38.34 1.65
C PHE A 17 30.02 -37.03 2.28
N ALA A 18 30.33 -36.03 1.45
CA ALA A 18 30.51 -34.67 1.92
C ALA A 18 29.20 -34.21 2.56
N GLN A 19 29.18 -34.12 3.90
CA GLN A 19 28.10 -33.48 4.63
C GLN A 19 28.09 -32.00 4.24
N ASN A 20 27.16 -31.60 3.38
CA ASN A 20 26.89 -30.19 3.13
C ASN A 20 26.51 -29.55 4.48
N ALA A 21 27.41 -28.76 5.05
CA ALA A 21 27.13 -27.97 6.24
C ALA A 21 26.00 -27.00 5.90
N GLN A 22 24.77 -27.35 6.27
CA GLN A 22 23.62 -26.47 6.13
C GLN A 22 23.82 -25.33 7.12
N ALA A 23 23.86 -24.09 6.62
CA ALA A 23 24.02 -22.91 7.45
C ALA A 23 22.93 -22.87 8.53
N ALA A 24 23.32 -22.63 9.78
CA ALA A 24 22.44 -22.74 10.94
C ALA A 24 21.21 -21.83 10.76
N PRO A 25 19.96 -22.33 10.87
CA PRO A 25 18.77 -21.54 10.57
C PRO A 25 18.59 -20.38 11.54
N CYS A 26 17.99 -19.28 11.07
CA CYS A 26 17.60 -18.20 11.97
C CYS A 26 16.51 -18.68 12.94
N ALA A 27 16.66 -18.34 14.21
CA ALA A 27 15.58 -18.51 15.19
C ALA A 27 14.33 -17.73 14.77
N THR A 28 13.15 -18.22 15.16
CA THR A 28 11.90 -17.52 14.89
C THR A 28 11.85 -16.21 15.68
N PRO A 29 11.66 -15.05 15.04
CA PRO A 29 11.56 -13.78 15.75
C PRO A 29 10.21 -13.66 16.46
N PRO A 30 10.10 -12.81 17.50
CA PRO A 30 8.80 -12.45 18.06
C PRO A 30 7.94 -11.74 17.01
N PRO A 31 6.59 -11.85 17.09
CA PRO A 31 5.70 -11.13 16.20
C PRO A 31 5.94 -9.61 16.24
N PRO A 32 5.95 -8.90 15.10
CA PRO A 32 6.17 -7.46 15.06
C PRO A 32 4.96 -6.69 15.60
N THR A 33 5.22 -5.57 16.27
CA THR A 33 4.19 -4.59 16.62
C THR A 33 3.89 -3.68 15.43
N ILE A 34 2.65 -3.68 14.94
CA ILE A 34 2.23 -2.87 13.78
C ILE A 34 1.21 -1.81 14.21
N LEU A 35 1.58 -0.54 14.10
CA LEU A 35 0.70 0.60 14.29
C LEU A 35 0.44 1.28 12.96
N ILE A 36 -0.84 1.50 12.65
CA ILE A 36 -1.27 2.21 11.46
C ILE A 36 -2.03 3.47 11.88
N GLN A 37 -1.59 4.62 11.39
CA GLN A 37 -2.29 5.89 11.51
C GLN A 37 -2.94 6.22 10.17
N GLU A 38 -4.25 6.45 10.20
CA GLU A 38 -5.04 6.82 9.03
C GLU A 38 -5.06 8.33 8.85
N LEU A 39 -4.82 8.80 7.63
CA LEU A 39 -4.86 10.20 7.25
C LEU A 39 -6.02 10.42 6.28
N GLN A 40 -7.19 10.78 6.83
CA GLN A 40 -8.38 11.03 6.03
C GLN A 40 -8.19 12.25 5.11
N ALA A 41 -8.79 12.19 3.92
CA ALA A 41 -8.95 13.31 3.03
C ALA A 41 -9.78 14.40 3.73
N LYS A 42 -9.27 15.64 3.72
CA LYS A 42 -9.90 16.79 4.36
C LYS A 42 -10.21 17.88 3.34
N PRO A 43 -11.46 18.33 3.18
CA PRO A 43 -11.87 19.29 2.16
C PRO A 43 -11.51 20.73 2.55
N LEU A 44 -10.24 20.99 2.89
CA LEU A 44 -9.80 22.29 3.43
C LEU A 44 -9.59 23.34 2.34
N ASN A 45 -9.30 22.90 1.11
CA ASN A 45 -8.90 23.78 0.01
C ASN A 45 -9.93 23.73 -1.11
N ILE A 46 -10.84 24.71 -1.13
CA ILE A 46 -11.79 24.91 -2.24
C ILE A 46 -11.24 26.00 -3.17
N LYS A 47 -10.93 25.63 -4.40
CA LYS A 47 -10.45 26.51 -5.47
C LYS A 47 -11.57 26.77 -6.47
N ARG A 48 -11.89 28.03 -6.73
CA ARG A 48 -12.88 28.41 -7.76
C ARG A 48 -12.17 28.70 -9.07
N ILE A 49 -12.55 28.01 -10.14
CA ILE A 49 -11.91 28.10 -11.45
C ILE A 49 -12.95 28.19 -12.58
N PRO A 50 -12.59 28.70 -13.76
CA PRO A 50 -13.49 28.69 -14.91
C PRO A 50 -13.91 27.27 -15.29
N ARG A 51 -15.18 27.08 -15.68
CA ARG A 51 -15.70 25.78 -16.13
C ARG A 51 -14.84 25.10 -17.20
N SER A 52 -14.29 25.86 -18.13
CA SER A 52 -13.41 25.34 -19.19
C SER A 52 -12.17 24.63 -18.63
N ALA A 53 -11.62 25.12 -17.51
CA ALA A 53 -10.51 24.46 -16.81
C ALA A 53 -10.96 23.18 -16.12
N LEU A 54 -12.15 23.16 -15.50
CA LEU A 54 -12.73 21.93 -14.93
C LEU A 54 -12.93 20.84 -15.99
N ILE A 55 -13.51 21.19 -17.14
CA ILE A 55 -13.74 20.25 -18.24
C ILE A 55 -12.39 19.65 -18.70
N ARG A 56 -11.36 20.49 -18.87
CA ARG A 56 -10.01 20.02 -19.25
C ARG A 56 -9.41 19.08 -18.19
N MET A 57 -9.64 19.35 -16.90
CA MET A 57 -9.10 18.53 -15.81
C MET A 57 -9.86 17.22 -15.60
N ALA A 58 -11.18 17.24 -15.74
CA ALA A 58 -12.06 16.09 -15.46
C ALA A 58 -12.33 15.23 -16.70
N GLY A 59 -12.19 15.78 -17.92
CA GLY A 59 -12.54 15.10 -19.16
C GLY A 59 -14.04 14.93 -19.39
N MET A 60 -14.89 15.65 -18.64
CA MET A 60 -16.35 15.54 -18.71
C MET A 60 -16.99 16.90 -19.00
N PRO A 61 -17.82 17.06 -20.05
CA PRO A 61 -18.35 18.37 -20.45
C PRO A 61 -19.41 18.93 -19.47
N TYR A 62 -20.05 18.07 -18.67
CA TYR A 62 -21.11 18.44 -17.73
C TYR A 62 -20.62 18.69 -16.29
N VAL A 63 -19.32 18.56 -16.05
CA VAL A 63 -18.73 18.73 -14.72
C VAL A 63 -18.89 20.17 -14.21
N ARG A 64 -19.18 20.32 -12.92
CA ARG A 64 -19.28 21.62 -12.22
C ARG A 64 -18.41 21.73 -10.97
N GLY A 65 -17.85 20.60 -10.52
CA GLY A 65 -16.84 20.53 -9.49
C GLY A 65 -15.92 19.32 -9.71
N LEU A 66 -14.77 19.31 -9.07
CA LEU A 66 -13.82 18.21 -9.16
C LEU A 66 -13.06 18.04 -7.84
N THR A 67 -13.10 16.84 -7.29
CA THR A 67 -12.31 16.47 -6.11
C THR A 67 -11.05 15.73 -6.54
N LYS A 68 -9.88 16.24 -6.12
CA LYS A 68 -8.57 15.59 -6.26
C LYS A 68 -8.00 15.26 -4.90
N VAL A 69 -7.41 14.07 -4.77
CA VAL A 69 -6.72 13.62 -3.56
C VAL A 69 -5.33 13.13 -3.93
N SER A 70 -4.33 13.44 -3.10
CA SER A 70 -2.98 12.92 -3.27
C SER A 70 -2.71 11.82 -2.25
N LYS A 71 -2.33 10.63 -2.69
CA LYS A 71 -2.00 9.53 -1.77
C LYS A 71 -0.68 9.80 -1.06
N PHE A 72 -0.61 9.44 0.21
CA PHE A 72 0.59 9.60 1.02
C PHE A 72 0.79 8.41 1.94
N PHE A 73 2.03 7.96 2.10
CA PHE A 73 2.37 7.11 3.21
C PHE A 73 3.78 7.39 3.71
N LYS A 74 3.99 7.16 5.01
CA LYS A 74 5.30 7.22 5.67
C LYS A 74 5.41 6.04 6.61
N SER A 75 6.51 5.31 6.50
CA SER A 75 6.83 4.19 7.37
C SER A 75 8.04 4.51 8.25
N THR A 76 8.03 3.99 9.47
CA THR A 76 9.18 4.04 10.38
C THR A 76 9.35 2.67 11.02
N PHE A 77 10.54 2.11 10.85
CA PHE A 77 10.86 0.75 11.26
C PHE A 77 11.75 0.76 12.51
N LYS A 78 11.51 -0.22 13.39
CA LYS A 78 12.54 -0.68 14.34
C LYS A 78 12.89 -2.10 13.98
N PHE A 79 14.17 -2.36 13.76
CA PHE A 79 14.67 -3.68 13.40
C PHE A 79 15.23 -4.42 14.61
N GLY A 80 15.16 -5.74 14.56
CA GLY A 80 15.83 -6.64 15.46
C GLY A 80 16.91 -7.42 14.74
N LEU A 81 17.96 -7.76 15.49
CA LEU A 81 19.07 -8.60 15.03
C LEU A 81 19.23 -9.75 16.01
N GLN A 82 19.42 -10.94 15.46
CA GLN A 82 19.92 -12.12 16.17
C GLN A 82 21.20 -12.56 15.45
N ARG A 83 22.18 -13.08 16.19
CA ARG A 83 23.36 -13.70 15.59
C ARG A 83 23.14 -15.21 15.61
N ALA A 84 23.26 -15.85 14.46
CA ALA A 84 23.26 -17.30 14.34
C ALA A 84 24.60 -17.88 14.79
N ASP A 85 24.65 -19.19 15.08
CA ASP A 85 25.86 -19.87 15.56
C ASP A 85 27.03 -19.78 14.59
N ASP A 86 26.75 -19.65 13.28
CA ASP A 86 27.73 -19.45 12.21
C ASP A 86 28.18 -17.98 12.05
N GLY A 87 27.75 -17.08 12.94
CA GLY A 87 28.08 -15.65 12.90
C GLY A 87 27.22 -14.81 11.96
N THR A 88 26.31 -15.42 11.20
CA THR A 88 25.35 -14.70 10.33
C THR A 88 24.42 -13.81 11.16
N LEU A 89 24.07 -12.64 10.64
CA LEU A 89 23.02 -11.80 11.22
C LEU A 89 21.64 -12.18 10.67
N CYS A 90 20.68 -12.37 11.55
CA CYS A 90 19.28 -12.58 11.25
C CYS A 90 18.51 -11.29 11.53
N LEU A 91 18.12 -10.58 10.48
CA LEU A 91 17.40 -9.32 10.51
C LEU A 91 15.89 -9.55 10.42
N TYR A 92 15.14 -8.96 11.35
CA TYR A 92 13.68 -8.98 11.36
C TYR A 92 13.11 -7.61 11.76
N VAL A 93 11.81 -7.39 11.57
CA VAL A 93 11.13 -6.17 12.01
C VAL A 93 10.60 -6.38 13.43
N LYS A 94 10.96 -5.51 14.38
CA LYS A 94 10.38 -5.48 15.73
C LYS A 94 9.10 -4.66 15.76
N SER A 95 9.11 -3.50 15.11
CA SER A 95 7.92 -2.67 15.00
C SER A 95 7.87 -1.86 13.71
N LEU A 96 6.67 -1.59 13.24
CA LEU A 96 6.37 -0.68 12.14
C LEU A 96 5.31 0.32 12.57
N ASN A 97 5.65 1.61 12.46
CA ASN A 97 4.68 2.70 12.49
C ASN A 97 4.44 3.16 11.05
N LEU A 98 3.20 3.06 10.57
CA LEU A 98 2.82 3.43 9.22
C LEU A 98 1.73 4.49 9.27
N ALA A 99 2.02 5.69 8.78
CA ALA A 99 0.99 6.69 8.46
C ALA A 99 0.59 6.53 7.00
N LEU A 100 -0.70 6.42 6.69
CA LEU A 100 -1.19 6.29 5.31
C LEU A 100 -2.55 6.95 5.11
N GLY A 101 -2.83 7.40 3.89
CA GLY A 101 -4.11 7.95 3.49
C GLY A 101 -3.91 9.02 2.41
N TYR A 102 -4.55 10.17 2.60
CA TYR A 102 -4.50 11.27 1.64
C TYR A 102 -3.86 12.52 2.25
N GLN A 103 -2.92 13.11 1.52
CA GLN A 103 -2.48 14.48 1.70
C GLN A 103 -3.09 15.35 0.58
N ASP A 104 -3.16 16.65 0.78
CA ASP A 104 -3.54 17.62 -0.26
C ASP A 104 -4.84 17.27 -1.00
N THR A 105 -5.95 17.26 -0.26
CA THR A 105 -7.28 17.16 -0.87
C THR A 105 -7.72 18.53 -1.38
N GLU A 106 -7.92 18.61 -2.68
CA GLU A 106 -8.34 19.83 -3.39
C GLU A 106 -9.72 19.64 -3.98
N ILE A 107 -10.60 20.60 -3.74
CA ILE A 107 -11.90 20.69 -4.40
C ILE A 107 -11.87 21.87 -5.34
N PHE A 108 -12.09 21.62 -6.63
CA PHE A 108 -12.25 22.66 -7.64
C PHE A 108 -13.74 22.87 -7.91
N MET A 109 -14.18 24.11 -8.02
CA MET A 109 -15.59 24.45 -8.29
C MET A 109 -15.71 25.49 -9.38
N ASP A 110 -16.79 25.40 -10.16
CA ASP A 110 -17.11 26.38 -11.19
C ASP A 110 -17.27 27.77 -10.57
N ASN A 111 -16.51 28.74 -11.08
CA ASN A 111 -16.53 30.09 -10.55
C ASN A 111 -17.72 30.92 -11.05
N SER A 112 -18.55 30.43 -11.97
CA SER A 112 -19.77 31.13 -12.39
C SER A 112 -20.81 31.27 -11.27
N TYR A 113 -20.79 30.40 -10.26
CA TYR A 113 -21.77 30.43 -9.17
C TYR A 113 -21.23 31.16 -7.94
N PRO A 114 -21.95 32.20 -7.43
CA PRO A 114 -21.55 32.90 -6.21
C PRO A 114 -21.53 31.99 -5.00
N VAL A 115 -20.61 32.24 -4.07
CA VAL A 115 -20.57 31.52 -2.78
C VAL A 115 -21.89 31.75 -2.05
N GLY A 116 -22.48 30.68 -1.51
CA GLY A 116 -23.76 30.72 -0.81
C GLY A 116 -25.00 30.53 -1.71
N SER A 117 -24.85 30.66 -3.04
CA SER A 117 -25.92 30.33 -3.99
C SER A 117 -26.40 28.88 -3.86
N CYS A 118 -27.58 28.58 -4.42
CA CYS A 118 -28.11 27.22 -4.44
C CYS A 118 -27.15 26.27 -5.16
N GLU A 119 -26.69 26.67 -6.34
CA GLU A 119 -25.82 25.92 -7.24
C GLU A 119 -24.47 25.65 -6.57
N PHE A 120 -23.87 26.67 -5.96
CA PHE A 120 -22.63 26.51 -5.20
C PHE A 120 -22.79 25.46 -4.09
N ARG A 121 -23.89 25.50 -3.33
CA ARG A 121 -24.14 24.52 -2.26
C ARG A 121 -24.35 23.12 -2.83
N VAL A 122 -25.08 22.97 -3.93
CA VAL A 122 -25.30 21.67 -4.58
C VAL A 122 -23.99 21.08 -5.07
N ILE A 123 -23.16 21.86 -5.79
CA ILE A 123 -21.85 21.44 -6.27
C ILE A 123 -20.96 21.05 -5.09
N LYS A 124 -20.86 21.90 -4.07
CA LYS A 124 -20.04 21.62 -2.87
C LYS A 124 -20.48 20.32 -2.20
N LEU A 125 -21.78 20.09 -2.06
CA LEU A 125 -22.30 18.86 -1.46
C LEU A 125 -21.98 17.63 -2.30
N HIS A 126 -22.00 17.73 -3.63
CA HIS A 126 -21.55 16.65 -4.53
C HIS A 126 -20.07 16.34 -4.32
N GLU A 127 -19.21 17.36 -4.33
CA GLU A 127 -17.76 17.18 -4.12
C GLU A 127 -17.42 16.57 -2.75
N LEU A 128 -18.17 16.93 -1.71
CA LEU A 128 -18.03 16.32 -0.38
C LEU A 128 -18.43 14.84 -0.35
N LYS A 129 -19.27 14.35 -1.27
CA LYS A 129 -19.54 12.91 -1.41
C LYS A 129 -18.30 12.18 -1.92
N HIS A 130 -17.55 12.74 -2.88
CA HIS A 130 -16.30 12.15 -3.34
C HIS A 130 -15.28 12.02 -2.21
N VAL A 131 -15.12 13.07 -1.40
CA VAL A 131 -14.24 13.01 -0.22
C VAL A 131 -14.64 11.91 0.75
N ARG A 132 -15.96 11.75 0.99
CA ARG A 132 -16.47 10.66 1.83
C ARG A 132 -16.15 9.29 1.23
N ILE A 133 -16.38 9.08 -0.07
CA ILE A 133 -16.06 7.83 -0.78
C ILE A 133 -14.58 7.46 -0.61
N TYR A 134 -13.67 8.42 -0.73
CA TYR A 134 -12.24 8.19 -0.52
C TYR A 134 -11.93 7.76 0.92
N ASN A 135 -12.54 8.40 1.92
CA ASN A 135 -12.35 8.07 3.33
C ASN A 135 -12.96 6.71 3.71
N ASP A 136 -14.14 6.39 3.19
CA ASP A 136 -14.80 5.10 3.42
C ASP A 136 -13.99 3.96 2.78
N SER A 137 -13.43 4.18 1.59
CA SER A 137 -12.54 3.22 0.94
C SER A 137 -11.25 3.01 1.71
N LEU A 138 -10.68 4.07 2.30
CA LEU A 138 -9.51 3.97 3.18
C LEU A 138 -9.81 3.11 4.42
N LEU A 139 -10.91 3.40 5.11
CA LEU A 139 -11.31 2.66 6.32
C LEU A 139 -11.50 1.15 6.04
N ARG A 140 -12.07 0.80 4.88
CA ARG A 140 -12.26 -0.60 4.48
C ARG A 140 -10.94 -1.34 4.25
N GLU A 141 -9.92 -0.65 3.72
CA GLU A 141 -8.66 -1.29 3.29
C GLU A 141 -7.59 -1.38 4.39
N VAL A 142 -7.64 -0.51 5.41
CA VAL A 142 -6.61 -0.46 6.48
C VAL A 142 -6.53 -1.76 7.28
N GLY A 143 -7.67 -2.35 7.63
CA GLY A 143 -7.72 -3.62 8.36
C GLY A 143 -7.06 -4.79 7.58
N PRO A 144 -7.48 -5.06 6.32
CA PRO A 144 -6.83 -6.03 5.44
C PRO A 144 -5.32 -5.79 5.25
N LEU A 145 -4.91 -4.54 5.03
CA LEU A 145 -3.50 -4.18 4.90
C LEU A 145 -2.72 -4.52 6.17
N LYS A 146 -3.23 -4.16 7.35
CA LYS A 146 -2.59 -4.46 8.64
C LYS A 146 -2.34 -5.95 8.81
N ARG A 147 -3.36 -6.78 8.54
CA ARG A 147 -3.24 -8.24 8.63
C ARG A 147 -2.19 -8.78 7.66
N THR A 148 -2.18 -8.28 6.43
CA THR A 148 -1.23 -8.71 5.39
C THR A 148 0.22 -8.36 5.78
N ILE A 149 0.45 -7.14 6.28
CA ILE A 149 1.76 -6.70 6.77
C ILE A 149 2.18 -7.57 7.96
N GLN A 150 1.29 -7.76 8.95
CA GLN A 150 1.61 -8.53 10.14
C GLN A 150 1.94 -9.98 9.79
N HIS A 151 1.16 -10.63 8.93
CA HIS A 151 1.44 -11.97 8.45
C HIS A 151 2.80 -12.04 7.72
N THR A 152 3.03 -11.13 6.77
CA THR A 152 4.28 -11.08 5.99
C THR A 152 5.51 -10.90 6.88
N LEU A 153 5.44 -9.99 7.84
CA LEU A 153 6.60 -9.64 8.68
C LEU A 153 6.84 -10.66 9.81
N SER A 154 5.81 -11.36 10.28
CA SER A 154 5.97 -12.40 11.31
C SER A 154 6.77 -13.60 10.82
N SER A 155 6.75 -13.89 9.51
CA SER A 155 7.47 -15.01 8.92
C SER A 155 8.75 -14.59 8.18
N LEU A 156 9.07 -13.29 8.13
CA LEU A 156 10.15 -12.78 7.30
C LEU A 156 11.37 -12.40 8.14
N THR A 157 12.38 -13.27 8.08
CA THR A 157 13.72 -13.01 8.61
C THR A 157 14.71 -13.06 7.45
N LEU A 158 15.55 -12.03 7.32
CA LEU A 158 16.61 -11.98 6.31
C LEU A 158 17.95 -12.32 6.95
N ARG A 159 18.63 -13.32 6.38
CA ARG A 159 20.05 -13.56 6.65
C ARG A 159 20.88 -12.44 6.03
N SER A 160 21.83 -11.92 6.78
CA SER A 160 22.70 -10.82 6.39
C SER A 160 24.05 -10.91 7.12
N ASN A 161 24.94 -9.98 6.82
CA ASN A 161 26.19 -9.76 7.53
C ASN A 161 26.37 -8.25 7.75
N ASP A 162 27.41 -7.85 8.47
CA ASP A 162 27.62 -6.43 8.81
C ASP A 162 27.67 -5.53 7.55
N ARG A 163 28.30 -6.01 6.46
CA ARG A 163 28.40 -5.28 5.19
C ARG A 163 27.07 -5.20 4.43
N GLY A 164 26.20 -6.20 4.58
CA GLY A 164 24.92 -6.33 3.89
C GLY A 164 23.72 -5.77 4.64
N LEU A 165 23.89 -5.41 5.92
CA LEU A 165 22.80 -5.11 6.84
C LEU A 165 21.86 -4.01 6.33
N GLU A 166 22.41 -2.87 5.90
CA GLU A 166 21.59 -1.76 5.39
C GLU A 166 20.82 -2.12 4.12
N ARG A 167 21.43 -2.91 3.22
CA ARG A 167 20.74 -3.41 2.02
C ARG A 167 19.57 -4.32 2.41
N SER A 168 19.75 -5.18 3.42
CA SER A 168 18.70 -6.05 3.95
C SER A 168 17.57 -5.25 4.61
N LYS A 169 17.88 -4.17 5.35
CA LYS A 169 16.84 -3.26 5.90
C LYS A 169 16.03 -2.64 4.79
N GLN A 170 16.67 -2.05 3.79
CA GLN A 170 15.98 -1.45 2.64
C GLN A 170 15.13 -2.48 1.87
N GLN A 171 15.54 -3.75 1.82
CA GLN A 171 14.74 -4.81 1.22
C GLN A 171 13.43 -5.04 1.99
N LEU A 172 13.47 -5.06 3.33
CA LEU A 172 12.27 -5.15 4.17
C LEU A 172 11.37 -3.92 3.98
N GLU A 173 11.96 -2.72 3.93
CA GLU A 173 11.22 -1.47 3.70
C GLU A 173 10.52 -1.47 2.35
N ARG A 174 11.22 -1.86 1.28
CA ARG A 174 10.64 -2.01 -0.07
C ARG A 174 9.48 -3.01 -0.07
N LYS A 175 9.64 -4.16 0.61
CA LYS A 175 8.59 -5.19 0.70
C LYS A 175 7.30 -4.61 1.30
N VAL A 176 7.41 -3.83 2.38
CA VAL A 176 6.27 -3.14 2.99
C VAL A 176 5.72 -2.06 2.08
N GLY A 177 6.59 -1.26 1.44
CA GLY A 177 6.17 -0.25 0.46
C GLY A 177 5.33 -0.85 -0.67
N ASP A 178 5.70 -2.03 -1.17
CA ASP A 178 4.94 -2.73 -2.22
C ASP A 178 3.59 -3.27 -1.72
N LEU A 179 3.50 -3.67 -0.46
CA LEU A 179 2.22 -4.03 0.17
C LEU A 179 1.29 -2.82 0.25
N VAL A 180 1.80 -1.67 0.69
CA VAL A 180 1.04 -0.43 0.76
C VAL A 180 0.59 0.02 -0.63
N LYS A 181 1.47 -0.05 -1.65
CA LYS A 181 1.11 0.24 -3.05
C LYS A 181 0.01 -0.68 -3.58
N ARG A 182 -0.01 -1.96 -3.18
CA ARG A 182 -1.09 -2.91 -3.53
C ARG A 182 -2.42 -2.48 -2.90
N ALA A 183 -2.42 -2.17 -1.61
CA ALA A 183 -3.60 -1.66 -0.92
C ALA A 183 -4.13 -0.38 -1.57
N TYR A 184 -3.25 0.55 -1.98
CA TYR A 184 -3.68 1.75 -2.70
C TYR A 184 -4.37 1.45 -4.03
N ARG A 185 -3.92 0.46 -4.79
CA ARG A 185 -4.61 0.08 -6.04
C ARG A 185 -6.01 -0.44 -5.75
N GLN A 186 -6.19 -1.18 -4.68
CA GLN A 186 -7.50 -1.69 -4.28
C GLN A 186 -8.43 -0.57 -3.82
N LEU A 187 -7.92 0.36 -3.01
CA LEU A 187 -8.60 1.56 -2.59
C LEU A 187 -9.01 2.44 -3.79
N ASP A 188 -8.09 2.67 -4.74
CA ASP A 188 -8.37 3.47 -5.95
C ASP A 188 -9.46 2.81 -6.79
N HIS A 189 -9.40 1.49 -6.93
CA HIS A 189 -10.42 0.73 -7.66
C HIS A 189 -11.80 0.90 -7.01
N GLN A 190 -11.91 0.69 -5.68
CA GLN A 190 -13.18 0.85 -4.96
C GLN A 190 -13.73 2.28 -5.07
N ALA A 191 -12.90 3.28 -4.79
CA ALA A 191 -13.28 4.68 -4.85
C ALA A 191 -13.68 5.08 -6.28
N SER A 192 -12.97 4.62 -7.31
CA SER A 192 -13.31 4.90 -8.71
C SER A 192 -14.66 4.31 -9.09
N GLN A 193 -14.97 3.07 -8.68
CA GLN A 193 -16.27 2.45 -8.96
C GLN A 193 -17.41 3.19 -8.26
N GLU A 194 -17.22 3.63 -7.01
CA GLU A 194 -18.22 4.41 -6.28
C GLU A 194 -18.41 5.82 -6.85
N ASN A 195 -17.32 6.52 -7.18
CA ASN A 195 -17.38 7.84 -7.81
C ASN A 195 -18.13 7.80 -9.14
N LYS A 196 -17.86 6.80 -10.00
CA LYS A 196 -18.57 6.60 -11.27
C LYS A 196 -20.09 6.42 -11.10
N ARG A 197 -20.56 5.88 -9.97
CA ARG A 197 -21.99 5.71 -9.71
C ARG A 197 -22.69 7.04 -9.43
N ILE A 198 -21.98 8.02 -8.88
CA ILE A 198 -22.53 9.35 -8.60
C ILE A 198 -22.23 10.37 -9.72
N ASP A 199 -21.17 10.17 -10.50
CA ASP A 199 -20.79 11.00 -11.66
C ASP A 199 -21.45 10.53 -12.96
N THR A 200 -22.79 10.41 -12.95
CA THR A 200 -23.55 10.07 -14.15
C THR A 200 -24.28 11.29 -14.70
N ILE A 201 -24.49 11.35 -16.02
CA ILE A 201 -25.31 12.41 -16.63
C ILE A 201 -26.68 12.53 -15.96
N SER A 202 -27.29 11.40 -15.60
CA SER A 202 -28.57 11.38 -14.89
C SER A 202 -28.49 12.03 -13.50
N ALA A 203 -27.40 11.80 -12.77
CA ALA A 203 -27.17 12.41 -11.46
C ALA A 203 -26.97 13.92 -11.59
N TYR A 204 -26.14 14.37 -12.54
CA TYR A 204 -25.94 15.80 -12.80
C TYR A 204 -27.25 16.50 -13.20
N ARG A 205 -28.10 15.87 -14.03
CA ARG A 205 -29.43 16.43 -14.36
C ARG A 205 -30.32 16.57 -13.13
N ARG A 206 -30.35 15.55 -12.25
CA ARG A 206 -31.12 15.61 -10.98
C ARG A 206 -30.59 16.70 -10.06
N GLU A 207 -29.28 16.88 -9.99
CA GLU A 207 -28.66 17.96 -9.21
C GLU A 207 -29.01 19.33 -9.79
N GLN A 208 -29.02 19.46 -11.12
CA GLN A 208 -29.41 20.68 -11.82
C GLN A 208 -30.89 21.03 -11.63
N GLN A 209 -31.78 20.06 -11.46
CA GLN A 209 -33.19 20.36 -11.18
C GLN A 209 -33.42 21.00 -9.79
N ARG A 210 -32.42 21.04 -8.91
CA ARG A 210 -32.55 21.56 -7.54
C ARG A 210 -32.47 23.08 -7.44
N CYS A 211 -31.96 23.74 -8.48
CA CYS A 211 -31.74 25.18 -8.49
C CYS A 211 -32.13 25.77 -9.85
N SER A 212 -32.36 27.07 -9.90
CA SER A 212 -32.93 27.75 -11.06
C SER A 212 -31.92 28.45 -11.97
N GLN A 213 -30.65 28.60 -11.56
CA GLN A 213 -29.66 29.48 -12.24
C GLN A 213 -28.35 28.72 -12.54
N TRP A 214 -28.39 27.76 -13.48
CA TRP A 214 -27.23 26.94 -13.92
C TRP A 214 -26.47 27.48 -15.12
#